data_AF-A0A1H6LI16-F1
#
_entry.id   AF-A0A1H6LI16-F1
#
_cell.length_a   1.000
_cell.length_b   1.000
_cell.length_c   1.000
_cell.angle_alpha   90.00
_cell.angle_beta   90.00
_cell.angle_gamma   90.00
#
_symmetry.space_group_name_H-M   'P 1'
#
loop_
_entity.id
_entity.type
_entity.pdbx_description
1 polymer ?
#
loop_
_entity_poly.entity_id
_entity_poly.type
_entity_poly.pdbx_seq_one_letter_code
_entity_poly.pdbx_strand_id
1 'polypeptide(L)'
;MQMPTGPEMELRNQIAENVTPLGARNWIVIAEASYPVYAGTGVQTIAVDAPSDAVFMEVLDILEAEGKLIPRIWICKEMDAVTEDYAPGIRKYRQSIGKLIPGRFHYSLPNRIINSQVEDAIKQFRVLVIKTNTILPYSNICIELDSGYWSADSEAELRNRIERLEGSKPPISSPVLPAVQPQPSQPAPVQPAAPAAEPFPAPAPAAPAPAPPTPATSSIAPGVVA
;
A
#
# COMPACT_ATOMS: atom_id res chain seq x y z
N MET A 1 29.73 -8.87 -15.88
CA MET A 1 28.74 -8.60 -14.82
C MET A 1 29.52 -8.26 -13.56
N GLN A 2 29.52 -7.00 -13.16
CA GLN A 2 30.05 -6.60 -11.86
C GLN A 2 29.07 -7.13 -10.81
N MET A 3 29.54 -7.92 -9.85
CA MET A 3 28.70 -8.33 -8.71
C MET A 3 28.32 -7.07 -7.92
N PRO A 4 27.06 -6.92 -7.47
CA PRO A 4 26.64 -5.76 -6.71
C PRO A 4 27.46 -5.64 -5.43
N THR A 5 27.81 -4.41 -5.07
CA THR A 5 28.62 -4.13 -3.87
C THR A 5 27.82 -4.39 -2.60
N GLY A 6 28.50 -4.51 -1.44
CA GLY A 6 27.84 -4.75 -0.14
C GLY A 6 26.59 -3.90 0.14
N PRO A 7 26.65 -2.54 0.02
CA PRO A 7 25.48 -1.69 0.29
C PRO A 7 24.36 -1.82 -0.76
N GLU A 8 24.71 -2.06 -2.03
CA GLU A 8 23.74 -2.26 -3.12
C GLU A 8 23.00 -3.60 -2.98
N MET A 9 23.73 -4.64 -2.57
CA MET A 9 23.16 -5.95 -2.28
C MET A 9 22.24 -5.90 -1.05
N GLU A 10 22.61 -5.14 -0.01
CA GLU A 10 21.77 -4.92 1.17
C GLU A 10 20.45 -4.22 0.80
N LEU A 11 20.54 -3.13 0.02
CA LEU A 11 19.35 -2.43 -0.50
C LEU A 11 18.44 -3.39 -1.27
N ARG A 12 19.01 -4.15 -2.21
CA ARG A 12 18.26 -5.10 -3.03
C ARG A 12 17.60 -6.18 -2.18
N ASN A 13 18.31 -6.74 -1.20
CA ASN A 13 17.76 -7.76 -0.30
C ASN A 13 16.60 -7.18 0.51
N GLN A 14 16.76 -5.98 1.08
CA GLN A 14 15.71 -5.31 1.82
C GLN A 14 14.45 -5.07 0.96
N ILE A 15 14.62 -4.66 -0.30
CA ILE A 15 13.49 -4.50 -1.23
C ILE A 15 12.88 -5.87 -1.55
N ALA A 16 13.70 -6.86 -1.90
CA ALA A 16 13.25 -8.20 -2.32
C ALA A 16 12.45 -8.90 -1.23
N GLU A 17 12.88 -8.85 0.04
CA GLU A 17 12.17 -9.43 1.17
C GLU A 17 10.74 -8.92 1.33
N ASN A 18 10.50 -7.66 0.93
CA ASN A 18 9.20 -7.01 1.05
C ASN A 18 8.36 -7.07 -0.24
N VAL A 19 9.01 -7.14 -1.40
CA VAL A 19 8.34 -7.23 -2.71
C VAL A 19 7.92 -8.66 -3.05
N THR A 20 8.77 -9.65 -2.79
CA THR A 20 8.52 -11.08 -3.14
C THR A 20 7.21 -11.65 -2.58
N PRO A 21 6.77 -11.30 -1.34
CA PRO A 21 5.51 -11.80 -0.81
C PRO A 21 4.26 -11.18 -1.43
N LEU A 22 4.40 -10.12 -2.25
CA LEU A 22 3.26 -9.44 -2.85
C LEU A 22 2.68 -10.26 -4.01
N GLY A 23 1.37 -10.12 -4.20
CA GLY A 23 0.63 -10.74 -5.30
C GLY A 23 -0.13 -9.71 -6.13
N ALA A 24 -0.92 -10.22 -7.08
CA ALA A 24 -1.84 -9.39 -7.85
C ALA A 24 -2.77 -8.60 -6.91
N ARG A 25 -3.12 -7.37 -7.31
CA ARG A 25 -3.91 -6.38 -6.54
C ARG A 25 -3.19 -5.72 -5.37
N ASN A 26 -2.00 -6.17 -4.99
CA ASN A 26 -1.17 -5.41 -4.05
C ASN A 26 -0.55 -4.20 -4.75
N TRP A 27 -0.15 -3.22 -3.93
CA TRP A 27 0.44 -1.98 -4.41
C TRP A 27 1.81 -1.77 -3.80
N ILE A 28 2.69 -1.14 -4.58
CA ILE A 28 3.98 -0.62 -4.12
C ILE A 28 3.95 0.90 -4.35
N VAL A 29 4.29 1.67 -3.32
CA VAL A 29 4.43 3.13 -3.39
C VAL A 29 5.88 3.46 -3.08
N ILE A 30 6.64 3.86 -4.09
CA ILE A 30 7.98 4.38 -3.92
C ILE A 30 7.84 5.88 -3.65
N ALA A 31 8.08 6.25 -2.40
CA ALA A 31 7.61 7.51 -1.86
C ALA A 31 8.75 8.50 -1.62
N GLU A 32 8.44 9.79 -1.83
CA GLU A 32 9.28 10.91 -1.40
C GLU A 32 9.39 10.96 0.13
N ALA A 33 10.38 11.69 0.64
CA ALA A 33 10.70 11.75 2.06
C ALA A 33 9.52 12.25 2.93
N SER A 34 8.72 13.18 2.41
CA SER A 34 7.57 13.78 3.12
C SER A 34 6.29 12.96 3.05
N TYR A 35 6.26 11.83 2.32
CA TYR A 35 5.05 11.02 2.19
C TYR A 35 4.59 10.49 3.56
N PRO A 36 3.27 10.54 3.87
CA PRO A 36 2.75 10.17 5.17
C PRO A 36 2.93 8.67 5.44
N VAL A 37 3.11 8.34 6.71
CA VAL A 37 3.02 6.95 7.20
C VAL A 37 1.57 6.71 7.63
N TYR A 38 0.89 5.79 6.97
CA TYR A 38 -0.48 5.43 7.32
C TYR A 38 -0.51 4.57 8.59
N ALA A 39 -1.53 4.77 9.44
CA ALA A 39 -1.71 4.00 10.68
C ALA A 39 -2.49 2.68 10.50
N GLY A 40 -2.88 2.33 9.26
CA GLY A 40 -3.73 1.16 8.97
C GLY A 40 -2.95 -0.14 8.84
N THR A 41 -3.57 -1.27 9.20
CA THR A 41 -2.97 -2.62 9.13
C THR A 41 -2.70 -3.12 7.71
N GLY A 42 -3.36 -2.53 6.70
CA GLY A 42 -3.14 -2.82 5.28
C GLY A 42 -1.88 -2.18 4.70
N VAL A 43 -1.18 -1.33 5.45
CA VAL A 43 0.04 -0.65 5.00
C VAL A 43 1.25 -1.19 5.72
N GLN A 44 2.27 -1.55 4.97
CA GLN A 44 3.61 -1.74 5.49
C GLN A 44 4.49 -0.61 4.97
N THR A 45 5.22 0.06 5.86
CA THR A 45 6.18 1.09 5.46
C THR A 45 7.59 0.62 5.79
N ILE A 46 8.49 0.70 4.82
CA ILE A 46 9.94 0.55 5.00
C ILE A 46 10.63 1.86 4.57
N ALA A 47 11.77 2.16 5.17
CA ALA A 47 12.61 3.29 4.78
C ALA A 47 13.93 2.77 4.22
N VAL A 48 14.37 3.35 3.11
CA VAL A 48 15.62 3.02 2.44
C VAL A 48 16.42 4.29 2.20
N ASP A 49 17.74 4.22 2.42
CA ASP A 49 18.63 5.35 2.15
C ASP A 49 19.12 5.32 0.69
N ALA A 50 18.18 5.49 -0.23
CA ALA A 50 18.43 5.50 -1.66
C ALA A 50 17.45 6.45 -2.37
N PRO A 51 17.82 7.02 -3.53
CA PRO A 51 16.92 7.83 -4.33
C PRO A 51 15.85 6.97 -5.00
N SER A 52 14.70 7.58 -5.30
CA SER A 52 13.52 6.86 -5.82
C SER A 52 13.72 6.24 -7.19
N ASP A 53 14.58 6.78 -8.04
CA ASP A 53 14.91 6.19 -9.34
C ASP A 53 15.71 4.88 -9.20
N ALA A 54 16.67 4.83 -8.28
CA ALA A 54 17.42 3.61 -7.96
C ALA A 54 16.50 2.53 -7.36
N VAL A 55 15.66 2.91 -6.40
CA VAL A 55 14.68 2.00 -5.78
C VAL A 55 13.69 1.47 -6.84
N PHE A 56 13.22 2.35 -7.73
CA PHE A 56 12.31 1.97 -8.79
C PHE A 56 12.91 0.96 -9.77
N MET A 57 14.18 1.15 -10.14
CA MET A 57 14.90 0.18 -10.96
C MET A 57 15.01 -1.19 -10.28
N GLU A 58 15.40 -1.24 -9.01
CA GLU A 58 15.50 -2.51 -8.26
C GLU A 58 14.15 -3.22 -8.14
N VAL A 59 13.07 -2.48 -7.85
CA VAL A 59 11.71 -3.05 -7.79
C VAL A 59 11.32 -3.67 -9.14
N LEU A 60 11.59 -2.98 -10.26
CA LEU A 60 11.30 -3.51 -11.59
C LEU A 60 12.13 -4.76 -11.88
N ASP A 61 13.43 -4.75 -11.59
CA ASP A 61 14.33 -5.89 -11.81
C ASP A 61 13.89 -7.12 -11.02
N ILE A 62 13.42 -6.94 -9.78
CA ILE A 62 12.88 -8.03 -8.95
C ILE A 62 11.59 -8.59 -9.56
N LEU A 63 10.64 -7.73 -9.94
CA LEU A 63 9.37 -8.15 -10.54
C LEU A 63 9.57 -8.88 -11.87
N GLU A 64 10.49 -8.39 -12.71
CA GLU A 64 10.85 -9.00 -13.99
C GLU A 64 11.55 -10.36 -13.81
N ALA A 65 12.44 -10.48 -12.82
CA ALA A 65 13.10 -11.74 -12.51
C ALA A 65 12.11 -12.83 -12.04
N GLU A 66 11.06 -12.44 -11.32
CA GLU A 66 10.02 -13.38 -10.90
C GLU A 66 9.03 -13.75 -12.01
N GLY A 67 8.68 -12.79 -12.89
CA GLY A 67 7.79 -12.99 -14.04
C GLY A 67 6.32 -13.32 -13.72
N LYS A 68 5.96 -13.44 -12.44
CA LYS A 68 4.60 -13.77 -11.99
C LYS A 68 3.66 -12.58 -12.02
N LEU A 69 4.21 -11.37 -12.00
CA LEU A 69 3.49 -10.12 -11.84
C LEU A 69 3.86 -9.15 -12.97
N ILE A 70 2.89 -8.38 -13.41
CA ILE A 70 3.10 -7.28 -14.36
C ILE A 70 2.89 -5.95 -13.60
N PRO A 71 3.90 -5.06 -13.58
CA PRO A 71 3.75 -3.76 -12.95
C PRO A 71 2.90 -2.83 -13.84
N ARG A 72 1.81 -2.29 -13.28
CA ARG A 72 1.08 -1.14 -13.84
C ARG A 72 1.56 0.12 -13.11
N ILE A 73 2.31 0.96 -13.81
CA ILE A 73 3.00 2.11 -13.20
C ILE A 73 2.09 3.35 -13.26
N TRP A 74 2.07 4.13 -12.18
CA TRP A 74 1.26 5.35 -12.04
C TRP A 74 2.16 6.48 -11.55
N ILE A 75 2.16 7.59 -12.29
CA ILE A 75 2.98 8.78 -12.02
C ILE A 75 2.10 10.01 -11.90
N CYS A 76 2.45 10.90 -10.98
CA CYS A 76 1.75 12.15 -10.78
C CYS A 76 1.97 13.12 -11.95
N LYS A 77 0.88 13.54 -12.59
CA LYS A 77 0.89 14.49 -13.70
C LYS A 77 1.43 15.86 -13.31
N GLU A 78 1.23 16.26 -12.06
CA GLU A 78 1.75 17.51 -11.49
C GLU A 78 3.27 17.56 -11.56
N MET A 79 3.95 16.40 -11.53
CA MET A 79 5.40 16.32 -11.67
C MET A 79 5.86 17.04 -12.93
N ASP A 80 5.14 16.94 -14.06
CA ASP A 80 5.51 17.58 -15.33
C ASP A 80 5.41 19.12 -15.29
N ALA A 81 4.51 19.66 -14.45
CA ALA A 81 4.23 21.09 -14.37
C ALA A 81 5.15 21.86 -13.43
N VAL A 82 5.80 21.18 -12.48
CA VAL A 82 6.74 21.82 -11.54
C VAL A 82 7.93 22.42 -12.32
N THR A 83 8.44 23.59 -11.94
CA THR A 83 9.63 24.16 -12.57
C THR A 83 10.84 24.05 -11.65
N GLU A 84 12.03 24.25 -12.21
CA GLU A 84 13.29 24.26 -11.44
C GLU A 84 13.29 25.34 -10.34
N ASP A 85 12.55 26.44 -10.52
CA ASP A 85 12.44 27.51 -9.53
C ASP A 85 11.75 27.05 -8.24
N TYR A 86 10.78 26.13 -8.36
CA TYR A 86 10.07 25.56 -7.22
C TYR A 86 10.75 24.31 -6.65
N ALA A 87 11.37 23.50 -7.51
CA ALA A 87 12.03 22.27 -7.11
C ALA A 87 13.32 22.06 -7.93
N PRO A 88 14.48 22.51 -7.41
CA PRO A 88 15.76 22.30 -8.07
C PRO A 88 16.07 20.81 -8.27
N GLY A 89 16.43 20.44 -9.50
CA GLY A 89 16.74 19.06 -9.89
C GLY A 89 15.57 18.26 -10.48
N ILE A 90 14.35 18.83 -10.50
CA ILE A 90 13.15 18.13 -10.98
C ILE A 90 13.24 17.73 -12.46
N ARG A 91 13.89 18.53 -13.32
CA ARG A 91 14.07 18.21 -14.75
C ARG A 91 14.96 16.98 -14.92
N LYS A 92 16.05 16.90 -14.16
CA LYS A 92 16.95 15.75 -14.18
C LYS A 92 16.21 14.49 -13.71
N TYR A 93 15.43 14.62 -12.64
CA TYR A 93 14.62 13.53 -12.11
C TYR A 93 13.61 12.99 -13.14
N ARG A 94 12.85 13.87 -13.81
CA ARG A 94 11.93 13.45 -14.89
C ARG A 94 12.64 12.69 -16.01
N GLN A 95 13.84 13.14 -16.38
CA GLN A 95 14.64 12.46 -17.40
C GLN A 95 15.12 11.09 -16.93
N SER A 96 15.51 10.94 -15.66
CA SER A 96 15.86 9.64 -15.08
C SER A 96 14.66 8.68 -15.13
N ILE A 97 13.51 9.10 -14.61
CA ILE A 97 12.29 8.27 -14.58
C ILE A 97 11.80 7.94 -16.00
N GLY A 98 11.81 8.93 -16.91
CA GLY A 98 11.43 8.73 -18.31
C GLY A 98 12.31 7.74 -19.07
N LYS A 99 13.54 7.44 -18.61
CA LYS A 99 14.40 6.39 -19.17
C LYS A 99 14.13 5.00 -18.61
N LEU A 100 13.51 4.91 -17.43
CA LEU A 100 13.19 3.65 -16.75
C LEU A 100 11.84 3.07 -17.17
N ILE A 101 11.00 3.85 -17.84
CA ILE A 101 9.63 3.49 -18.23
C ILE A 101 9.43 3.06 -19.69
N PRO A 102 10.32 3.32 -20.68
CA PRO A 102 10.08 2.92 -22.07
C PRO A 102 9.75 1.43 -22.21
N GLY A 103 8.71 1.12 -22.98
CA GLY A 103 8.22 -0.24 -23.18
C GLY A 103 7.36 -0.80 -22.03
N ARG A 104 7.20 -0.06 -20.93
CA ARG A 104 6.34 -0.44 -19.80
C ARG A 104 5.03 0.34 -19.82
N PHE A 105 3.97 -0.33 -19.37
CA PHE A 105 2.65 0.26 -19.29
C PHE A 105 2.57 1.22 -18.11
N HIS A 106 2.34 2.51 -18.38
CA HIS A 106 2.29 3.55 -17.36
C HIS A 106 1.16 4.54 -17.60
N TYR A 107 0.67 5.12 -16.50
CA TYR A 107 -0.35 6.14 -16.46
C TYR A 107 0.18 7.42 -15.84
N SER A 108 -0.15 8.56 -16.46
CA SER A 108 0.07 9.89 -15.87
C SER A 108 -1.28 10.46 -15.44
N LEU A 109 -1.51 10.54 -14.13
CA LEU A 109 -2.78 10.99 -13.54
C LEU A 109 -2.54 12.04 -12.45
N PRO A 110 -3.53 12.89 -12.13
CA PRO A 110 -3.40 13.83 -11.01
C PRO A 110 -3.13 13.10 -9.69
N ASN A 111 -2.26 13.66 -8.86
CA ASN A 111 -1.85 13.09 -7.57
C ASN A 111 -3.05 12.74 -6.68
N ARG A 112 -4.10 13.56 -6.69
CA ARG A 112 -5.35 13.29 -5.95
C ARG A 112 -5.99 11.96 -6.35
N ILE A 113 -5.99 11.64 -7.65
CA ILE A 113 -6.59 10.39 -8.16
C ILE A 113 -5.73 9.20 -7.74
N ILE A 114 -4.41 9.31 -7.89
CA ILE A 114 -3.48 8.25 -7.49
C ILE A 114 -3.61 7.95 -5.99
N ASN A 115 -3.62 8.99 -5.14
CA ASN A 115 -3.79 8.81 -3.70
C ASN A 115 -5.14 8.18 -3.35
N SER A 116 -6.22 8.56 -4.03
CA SER A 116 -7.53 7.92 -3.81
C SER A 116 -7.49 6.42 -4.12
N GLN A 117 -6.84 6.03 -5.23
CA GLN A 117 -6.69 4.62 -5.59
C GLN A 117 -5.86 3.84 -4.55
N VAL A 118 -4.77 4.44 -4.06
CA VAL A 118 -3.95 3.86 -2.99
C VAL A 118 -4.77 3.72 -1.71
N GLU A 119 -5.50 4.75 -1.29
CA GLU A 119 -6.36 4.73 -0.09
C GLU A 119 -7.46 3.67 -0.17
N ASP A 120 -8.02 3.46 -1.36
CA ASP A 120 -8.99 2.39 -1.59
C ASP A 120 -8.34 1.00 -1.57
N ALA A 121 -7.13 0.87 -2.13
CA ALA A 121 -6.36 -0.37 -2.07
C ALA A 121 -6.01 -0.76 -0.63
N ILE A 122 -5.63 0.20 0.23
CA ILE A 122 -5.29 -0.03 1.65
C ILE A 122 -6.43 -0.72 2.43
N LYS A 123 -7.69 -0.48 2.04
CA LYS A 123 -8.86 -1.06 2.72
C LYS A 123 -9.03 -2.56 2.44
N GLN A 124 -8.46 -3.06 1.35
CA GLN A 124 -8.74 -4.40 0.82
C GLN A 124 -7.49 -5.26 0.64
N PHE A 125 -6.33 -4.62 0.41
CA PHE A 125 -5.10 -5.26 -0.01
C PHE A 125 -3.91 -4.68 0.76
N ARG A 126 -2.77 -5.36 0.66
CA ARG A 126 -1.52 -4.86 1.20
C ARG A 126 -0.94 -3.79 0.28
N VAL A 127 -0.53 -2.68 0.89
CA VAL A 127 0.25 -1.63 0.23
C VAL A 127 1.62 -1.56 0.90
N LEU A 128 2.67 -1.75 0.11
CA LEU A 128 4.05 -1.55 0.53
C LEU A 128 4.47 -0.12 0.20
N VAL A 129 4.75 0.68 1.21
CA VAL A 129 5.33 2.02 1.06
C VAL A 129 6.82 1.93 1.29
N ILE A 130 7.62 2.25 0.27
CA ILE A 130 9.07 2.33 0.33
C ILE A 130 9.45 3.81 0.36
N LYS A 131 9.74 4.33 1.55
CA LYS A 131 10.17 5.73 1.73
C LYS A 131 11.63 5.88 1.30
N THR A 132 11.88 6.84 0.42
CA THR A 132 13.19 7.13 -0.17
C THR A 132 13.75 8.43 0.39
N ASN A 133 15.02 8.73 0.09
CA ASN A 133 15.63 10.02 0.41
C ASN A 133 15.34 11.13 -0.64
N THR A 134 14.42 10.88 -1.56
CA THR A 134 14.02 11.86 -2.60
C THR A 134 13.22 13.00 -1.97
N ILE A 135 13.68 14.25 -2.17
CA ILE A 135 13.04 15.46 -1.67
C ILE A 135 12.59 16.30 -2.87
N LEU A 136 11.66 15.76 -3.67
CA LEU A 136 11.11 16.41 -4.85
C LEU A 136 9.59 16.24 -4.88
N PRO A 137 8.80 17.32 -5.05
CA PRO A 137 7.35 17.23 -5.00
C PRO A 137 6.82 16.36 -6.13
N TYR A 138 5.77 15.58 -5.82
CA TYR A 138 5.12 14.69 -6.78
C TYR A 138 6.05 13.63 -7.39
N SER A 139 7.16 13.30 -6.71
CA SER A 139 8.10 12.25 -7.12
C SER A 139 7.72 10.84 -6.64
N ASN A 140 6.47 10.65 -6.21
CA ASN A 140 5.96 9.33 -5.84
C ASN A 140 5.70 8.50 -7.10
N ILE A 141 6.14 7.25 -7.08
CA ILE A 141 5.87 6.27 -8.14
C ILE A 141 5.03 5.17 -7.52
N CYS A 142 3.79 5.03 -7.99
CA CYS A 142 2.88 3.99 -7.53
C CYS A 142 2.83 2.85 -8.54
N ILE A 143 2.81 1.62 -8.07
CA ILE A 143 2.79 0.42 -8.90
C ILE A 143 1.65 -0.46 -8.39
N GLU A 144 0.65 -0.66 -9.24
CA GLU A 144 -0.35 -1.71 -9.03
C GLU A 144 0.18 -3.01 -9.64
N LEU A 145 0.13 -4.10 -8.89
CA LEU A 145 0.60 -5.39 -9.35
C LEU A 145 -0.55 -6.15 -10.00
N ASP A 146 -0.38 -6.55 -11.25
CA ASP A 146 -1.32 -7.40 -11.97
C ASP A 146 -0.75 -8.80 -12.17
N SER A 147 -1.61 -9.77 -12.49
CA SER A 147 -1.18 -11.14 -12.80
C SER A 147 -0.40 -11.17 -14.12
N GLY A 148 0.79 -11.77 -14.08
CA GLY A 148 1.65 -11.90 -15.26
C GLY A 148 1.22 -12.97 -16.26
N TYR A 149 0.40 -13.93 -15.83
CA TYR A 149 -0.02 -15.07 -16.64
C TYR A 149 -1.53 -15.15 -16.87
N TRP A 150 -2.33 -14.31 -16.21
CA TRP A 150 -3.79 -14.29 -16.32
C TRP A 150 -4.32 -12.87 -16.38
N SER A 151 -4.48 -12.35 -17.59
CA SER A 151 -4.93 -10.98 -17.82
C SER A 151 -6.45 -10.82 -17.62
N ALA A 152 -6.91 -9.59 -17.45
CA ALA A 152 -8.34 -9.26 -17.43
C ALA A 152 -9.06 -9.70 -18.72
N ASP A 153 -8.39 -9.63 -19.87
CA ASP A 153 -8.94 -10.08 -21.15
C ASP A 153 -9.08 -11.61 -21.19
N SER A 154 -8.08 -12.33 -20.67
CA SER A 154 -8.12 -13.80 -20.52
C SER A 154 -9.26 -14.25 -19.61
N GLU A 155 -9.47 -13.54 -18.48
CA GLU A 155 -10.60 -13.78 -17.58
C GLU A 155 -11.93 -13.50 -18.27
N ALA A 156 -12.06 -12.38 -18.98
CA ALA A 156 -13.28 -12.01 -19.69
C ALA A 156 -13.65 -13.04 -20.76
N GLU A 157 -12.68 -13.53 -21.53
CA GLU A 157 -12.89 -14.59 -22.53
C GLU A 157 -13.35 -15.90 -21.87
N LEU A 158 -12.75 -16.27 -20.72
CA LEU A 158 -13.17 -17.44 -19.95
C LEU A 158 -14.63 -17.30 -19.49
N ARG A 159 -15.03 -16.14 -18.94
CA ARG A 159 -16.41 -15.88 -18.50
C ARG A 159 -17.40 -16.00 -19.64
N ASN A 160 -17.10 -15.36 -20.77
CA ASN A 160 -17.90 -15.47 -22.00
C ASN A 160 -18.01 -16.91 -22.50
N ARG A 161 -16.99 -17.74 -22.28
CA ARG A 161 -17.00 -19.15 -22.66
C ARG A 161 -17.84 -19.99 -21.70
N ILE A 162 -17.76 -19.75 -20.40
CA ILE A 162 -18.59 -20.43 -19.38
C ILE A 162 -20.07 -20.13 -19.64
N GLU A 163 -20.43 -18.86 -19.84
CA GLU A 163 -21.82 -18.47 -20.10
C GLU A 163 -22.40 -19.14 -21.36
N ARG A 164 -21.60 -19.23 -22.44
CA ARG A 164 -22.01 -19.97 -23.65
C ARG A 164 -22.23 -21.45 -23.39
N LEU A 165 -21.38 -22.08 -22.58
CA LEU A 165 -21.50 -23.51 -22.24
C LEU A 165 -22.70 -23.76 -21.33
N GLU A 166 -22.98 -22.87 -20.38
CA GLU A 166 -24.14 -22.95 -19.48
C GLU A 166 -25.45 -22.69 -20.21
N GLY A 167 -25.50 -21.70 -21.11
CA GLY A 167 -26.66 -21.42 -21.97
C GLY A 167 -26.95 -22.49 -23.03
N SER A 168 -25.97 -23.36 -23.34
CA SER A 168 -26.12 -24.48 -24.29
C SER A 168 -26.48 -25.81 -23.61
N LYS A 169 -26.54 -25.85 -22.27
CA LYS A 169 -26.87 -27.07 -21.53
C LYS A 169 -28.40 -27.16 -21.38
N PRO A 170 -29.08 -28.22 -21.85
CA PRO A 170 -30.49 -28.43 -21.51
C PRO A 170 -30.62 -28.52 -19.99
N PRO A 171 -31.76 -28.08 -19.39
CA PRO A 171 -31.92 -28.06 -17.96
C PRO A 171 -31.67 -29.46 -17.42
N ILE A 172 -30.62 -29.61 -16.61
CA ILE A 172 -30.40 -30.83 -15.86
C ILE A 172 -31.54 -30.87 -14.84
N SER A 173 -32.46 -31.83 -14.98
CA SER A 173 -33.35 -32.19 -13.88
C SER A 173 -32.48 -32.56 -12.70
N SER A 174 -32.40 -31.67 -11.71
CA SER A 174 -31.71 -31.94 -10.44
C SER A 174 -32.24 -33.26 -9.88
N PRO A 175 -31.39 -34.23 -9.53
CA PRO A 175 -31.84 -35.35 -8.73
C PRO A 175 -32.32 -34.78 -7.40
N VAL A 176 -33.60 -35.01 -7.08
CA VAL A 176 -34.16 -34.73 -5.76
C VAL A 176 -33.32 -35.51 -4.74
N LEU A 177 -32.53 -34.79 -3.93
CA LEU A 177 -31.92 -35.37 -2.75
C LEU A 177 -33.05 -35.90 -1.85
N PRO A 178 -32.98 -37.14 -1.34
CA PRO A 178 -33.99 -37.62 -0.40
C PRO A 178 -34.02 -36.68 0.81
N ALA A 179 -35.22 -36.25 1.19
CA ALA A 179 -35.42 -35.45 2.39
C ALA A 179 -34.80 -36.17 3.59
N VAL A 180 -33.80 -35.54 4.22
CA VAL A 180 -33.27 -35.97 5.51
C VAL A 180 -34.40 -35.84 6.52
N GLN A 181 -34.92 -36.97 6.99
CA GLN A 181 -35.88 -36.99 8.08
C GLN A 181 -35.21 -36.42 9.34
N PRO A 182 -35.89 -35.60 10.16
CA PRO A 182 -35.31 -35.10 11.40
C PRO A 182 -35.00 -36.27 12.34
N GLN A 183 -33.72 -36.47 12.68
CA GLN A 183 -33.36 -37.34 13.81
C GLN A 183 -33.83 -36.71 15.12
N PRO A 184 -34.29 -37.50 16.10
CA PRO A 184 -34.62 -37.00 17.42
C PRO A 184 -33.37 -36.42 18.10
N SER A 185 -33.48 -35.18 18.57
CA SER A 185 -32.43 -34.47 19.30
C SER A 185 -32.04 -35.26 20.55
N GLN A 186 -30.77 -35.69 20.64
CA GLN A 186 -30.20 -36.11 21.92
C GLN A 186 -30.08 -34.87 22.83
N PRO A 187 -30.40 -34.99 24.14
CA PRO A 187 -30.22 -33.88 25.07
C PRO A 187 -28.72 -33.59 25.26
N ALA A 188 -28.37 -32.30 25.21
CA ALA A 188 -27.01 -31.81 25.39
C ALA A 188 -26.45 -32.16 26.79
N PRO A 189 -25.13 -32.40 26.94
CA PRO A 189 -24.52 -32.54 28.25
C PRO A 189 -24.63 -31.22 29.02
N VAL A 190 -25.03 -31.31 30.29
CA VAL A 190 -25.09 -30.17 31.23
C VAL A 190 -23.67 -29.68 31.48
N GLN A 191 -23.36 -28.45 31.04
CA GLN A 191 -22.13 -27.75 31.42
C GLN A 191 -22.23 -27.30 32.89
N PRO A 192 -21.16 -27.42 33.70
CA PRO A 192 -21.12 -26.81 35.03
C PRO A 192 -21.19 -25.29 34.94
N ALA A 193 -21.98 -24.68 35.81
CA ALA A 193 -22.13 -23.23 35.87
C ALA A 193 -20.79 -22.54 36.14
N ALA A 194 -20.46 -21.54 35.32
CA ALA A 194 -19.37 -20.61 35.58
C ALA A 194 -19.67 -19.78 36.85
N PRO A 195 -18.66 -19.45 37.67
CA PRO A 195 -18.87 -18.56 38.82
C PRO A 195 -19.24 -17.15 38.34
N ALA A 196 -20.12 -16.50 39.10
CA ALA A 196 -20.60 -15.15 38.83
C ALA A 196 -19.43 -14.15 38.78
N ALA A 197 -19.37 -13.37 37.72
CA ALA A 197 -18.46 -12.24 37.60
C ALA A 197 -18.84 -11.16 38.62
N GLU A 198 -17.85 -10.66 39.36
CA GLU A 198 -18.00 -9.48 40.23
C GLU A 198 -18.34 -8.23 39.40
N PRO A 199 -19.15 -7.29 39.93
CA PRO A 199 -19.48 -6.07 39.22
C PRO A 199 -18.24 -5.17 39.09
N PHE A 200 -18.04 -4.64 37.87
CA PHE A 200 -17.01 -3.65 37.56
C PHE A 200 -17.13 -2.41 38.47
N PRO A 201 -16.02 -1.85 38.96
CA PRO A 201 -16.05 -0.58 39.67
C PRO A 201 -16.42 0.57 38.73
N ALA A 202 -17.18 1.54 39.25
CA ALA A 202 -17.62 2.72 38.54
C ALA A 202 -16.43 3.57 38.02
N PRO A 203 -16.60 4.30 36.90
CA PRO A 203 -15.54 5.15 36.36
C PRO A 203 -15.19 6.30 37.32
N ALA A 204 -13.90 6.57 37.47
CA ALA A 204 -13.37 7.69 38.25
C ALA A 204 -13.81 9.05 37.65
N PRO A 205 -14.03 10.08 38.48
CA PRO A 205 -14.40 11.41 37.99
C PRO A 205 -13.25 12.02 37.17
N ALA A 206 -13.64 12.74 36.11
CA ALA A 206 -12.72 13.44 35.20
C ALA A 206 -11.80 14.40 35.96
N ALA A 207 -10.52 14.38 35.63
CA ALA A 207 -9.54 15.32 36.13
C ALA A 207 -9.90 16.77 35.71
N PRO A 208 -9.70 17.77 36.57
CA PRO A 208 -9.95 19.16 36.22
C PRO A 208 -8.97 19.64 35.14
N ALA A 209 -9.47 20.48 34.24
CA ALA A 209 -8.70 21.09 33.16
C ALA A 209 -7.46 21.85 33.68
N PRO A 210 -6.33 21.86 32.94
CA PRO A 210 -5.16 22.63 33.33
C PRO A 210 -5.48 24.13 33.34
N ALA A 211 -5.02 24.81 34.39
CA ALA A 211 -5.15 26.26 34.56
C ALA A 211 -4.44 27.01 33.41
N PRO A 212 -4.95 28.18 32.99
CA PRO A 212 -4.28 29.00 31.98
C PRO A 212 -2.90 29.46 32.48
N PRO A 213 -1.91 29.61 31.58
CA PRO A 213 -0.58 30.06 31.96
C PRO A 213 -0.64 31.48 32.54
N THR A 214 -0.01 31.66 33.69
CA THR A 214 0.25 32.97 34.29
C THR A 214 1.12 33.82 33.34
N PRO A 215 0.86 35.13 33.21
CA PRO A 215 1.68 36.01 32.40
C PRO A 215 3.09 36.10 33.01
N ALA A 216 4.11 35.85 32.18
CA ALA A 216 5.50 36.01 32.56
C ALA A 216 5.78 37.50 32.83
N THR A 217 6.09 37.82 34.08
CA THR A 217 6.65 39.12 34.47
C THR A 217 8.00 39.29 33.78
N SER A 218 8.08 40.18 32.79
CA SER A 218 9.34 40.59 32.19
C SER A 218 10.15 41.36 33.23
N SER A 219 11.11 40.69 33.86
CA SER A 219 12.17 41.34 34.62
C SER A 219 13.20 41.86 33.61
N ILE A 220 13.12 43.16 33.34
CA ILE A 220 14.15 43.91 32.61
C ILE A 220 15.32 44.08 33.57
N ALA A 221 16.42 43.36 33.33
CA ALA A 221 17.72 43.71 33.91
C ALA A 221 18.30 44.90 33.09
N PRO A 222 18.82 45.94 33.75
CA PRO A 222 19.32 47.14 33.08
C PRO A 222 20.69 46.89 32.45
N GLY A 223 20.95 47.64 31.38
CA GLY A 223 22.05 47.46 30.44
C GLY A 223 23.45 47.62 31.01
N VAL A 224 24.39 47.03 30.29
CA VAL A 224 25.80 47.41 30.31
C VAL A 224 26.08 48.13 28.99
N VAL A 225 26.37 49.42 29.13
CA VAL A 225 26.93 50.29 28.10
C VAL A 225 28.42 50.40 28.42
N ALA A 226 29.26 49.85 27.54
CA ALA A 226 30.60 50.31 27.16
C ALA A 226 31.25 49.25 26.26
#